data_AF-A0AAE4B0G2-F1
#
_entry.id   AF-A0AAE4B0G2-F1
#
_cell.length_a   1.000
_cell.length_b   1.000
_cell.length_c   1.000
_cell.angle_alpha   90.00
_cell.angle_beta   90.00
_cell.angle_gamma   90.00
#
_symmetry.space_group_name_H-M   'P 1'
#
loop_
_entity.id
_entity.type
_entity.pdbx_description
1 polymer ?
#
loop_
_entity_poly.entity_id
_entity_poly.type
_entity_poly.pdbx_seq_one_letter_code
_entity_poly.pdbx_strand_id
1 'polypeptide(L)'
;MARREGSAGRPWTKLRGDGPEENELADLLRTQLDNRGMTLGQLADALKAEFPDGNMPGVSTLSKRFAGEGLQGTRSGTLVRAVIQICASPDDVEALQARAEELLGRVRARESMAEISRARGLSAAVIAPPPPGTATEMRRLREELERERELRHRTERTLTFFMGLLAAGAAAEPPGPFSASAPPAEQVETSIAPEPLRQAAPEVKSSPARPQPPTSDAEFGLVVHWFRHADPDGARTLSAIRHATDGLLDGPGTGRYSVAQLSKPERAFLGRRVELAIQREFGLPDSADLDFSVDGVDVEFKFSGKRAGWLISRQLVGRVVLLVYSDEERGTWGAGLLRVTPEMLAGPTNRDGKSSLRRTDLAAVTWLAEDSPLPRNVFLRLGDEAAREVFAKQGAVHRVAELARRAEGEVIEFNDVATAAMQLNAWRRLREARELLAQEGLQIVSAADNDRTQALDVPPLGRDQLAIVRYEAGAGQ
;
A
#
# COMPACT_ATOMS: atom_id res chain seq x y z
N MET A 1 -55.01 12.78 32.72
CA MET A 1 -54.06 13.04 31.62
C MET A 1 -53.05 11.91 31.59
N ALA A 2 -53.27 10.92 30.73
CA ALA A 2 -52.37 9.78 30.59
C ALA A 2 -51.16 10.17 29.74
N ARG A 3 -49.95 9.89 30.24
CA ARG A 3 -48.72 9.93 29.45
C ARG A 3 -48.90 8.98 28.26
N ARG A 4 -48.81 9.49 27.04
CA ARG A 4 -48.70 8.65 25.84
C ARG A 4 -47.31 8.03 25.85
N GLU A 5 -47.26 6.74 26.12
CA GLU A 5 -46.10 5.89 25.83
C GLU A 5 -45.73 6.05 24.34
N GLY A 6 -44.43 6.19 24.07
CA GLY A 6 -43.92 6.40 22.72
C GLY A 6 -44.36 5.28 21.78
N SER A 7 -45.00 5.65 20.67
CA SER A 7 -45.43 4.73 19.62
C SER A 7 -44.24 3.89 19.14
N ALA A 8 -44.22 2.60 19.46
CA ALA A 8 -43.36 1.62 18.80
C ALA A 8 -43.52 1.75 17.28
N GLY A 9 -42.39 1.74 16.56
CA GLY A 9 -42.36 1.86 15.11
C GLY A 9 -43.19 0.79 14.41
N ARG A 10 -43.56 1.04 13.16
CA ARG A 10 -44.20 0.05 12.28
C ARG A 10 -43.37 -1.25 12.28
N PRO A 11 -43.98 -2.44 12.38
CA PRO A 11 -43.24 -3.69 12.39
C PRO A 11 -42.36 -3.81 11.15
N TRP A 12 -41.13 -4.30 11.35
CA TRP A 12 -40.15 -4.45 10.28
C TRP A 12 -40.66 -5.37 9.18
N THR A 13 -40.32 -5.03 7.94
CA THR A 13 -40.56 -5.91 6.79
C THR A 13 -39.64 -7.13 6.86
N LYS A 14 -40.04 -8.24 6.21
CA LYS A 14 -39.20 -9.43 6.09
C LYS A 14 -37.82 -9.06 5.52
N LEU A 15 -36.77 -9.68 6.06
CA LEU A 15 -35.40 -9.58 5.58
C LEU A 15 -35.28 -10.10 4.13
N ARG A 16 -34.46 -9.45 3.32
CA ARG A 16 -34.33 -9.59 1.86
C ARG A 16 -32.88 -9.47 1.37
N GLY A 17 -31.90 -9.66 2.26
CA GLY A 17 -30.49 -9.69 1.88
C GLY A 17 -30.15 -10.88 1.00
N ASP A 18 -29.12 -10.70 0.16
CA ASP A 18 -28.63 -11.67 -0.82
C ASP A 18 -27.93 -12.89 -0.19
N GLY A 19 -27.72 -12.87 1.13
CA GLY A 19 -27.08 -13.92 1.93
C GLY A 19 -27.45 -13.82 3.42
N PRO A 20 -27.07 -14.83 4.22
CA PRO A 20 -27.34 -14.83 5.66
C PRO A 20 -26.63 -13.69 6.39
N GLU A 21 -25.45 -13.27 5.93
CA GLU A 21 -24.67 -12.21 6.56
C GLU A 21 -25.30 -10.82 6.40
N GLU A 22 -25.89 -10.50 5.24
CA GLU A 22 -26.62 -9.25 5.03
C GLU A 22 -27.90 -9.19 5.87
N ASN A 23 -28.55 -10.34 6.05
CA ASN A 23 -29.74 -10.45 6.88
C ASN A 23 -29.40 -10.30 8.36
N GLU A 24 -28.31 -10.90 8.82
CA GLU A 24 -27.82 -10.76 10.19
C GLU A 24 -27.36 -9.33 10.48
N LEU A 25 -26.70 -8.68 9.53
CA LEU A 25 -26.31 -7.28 9.66
C LEU A 25 -27.53 -6.36 9.73
N ALA A 26 -28.53 -6.58 8.88
CA ALA A 26 -29.77 -5.82 8.92
C ALA A 26 -30.53 -6.01 10.25
N ASP A 27 -30.57 -7.23 10.78
CA ASP A 27 -31.21 -7.54 12.06
C ASP A 27 -30.50 -6.87 13.24
N LEU A 28 -29.16 -6.85 13.22
CA LEU A 28 -28.35 -6.11 14.19
C LEU A 28 -28.71 -4.62 14.19
N LEU A 29 -28.77 -3.99 13.02
CA LEU A 29 -29.11 -2.57 12.90
C LEU A 29 -30.54 -2.27 13.36
N ARG A 30 -31.51 -3.14 13.04
CA ARG A 30 -32.90 -3.03 13.52
C ARG A 30 -32.98 -3.10 15.03
N THR A 31 -32.29 -4.08 15.62
CA THR A 31 -32.25 -4.28 17.07
C THR A 31 -31.71 -3.05 17.79
N GLN A 32 -30.63 -2.44 17.28
CA GLN A 32 -30.10 -1.22 17.89
C GLN A 32 -31.05 -0.03 17.73
N LEU A 33 -31.71 0.09 16.59
CA LEU A 33 -32.68 1.17 16.38
C LEU A 33 -33.90 1.04 17.30
N ASP A 34 -34.41 -0.18 17.47
CA ASP A 34 -35.54 -0.50 18.34
C ASP A 34 -35.18 -0.31 19.82
N ASN A 35 -33.99 -0.78 20.24
CA ASN A 35 -33.48 -0.57 21.60
C ASN A 35 -33.32 0.92 21.94
N ARG A 36 -32.95 1.74 20.94
CA ARG A 36 -32.86 3.20 21.09
C ARG A 36 -34.24 3.88 21.11
N GLY A 37 -35.30 3.19 20.70
CA GLY A 37 -36.66 3.72 20.59
C GLY A 37 -36.81 4.78 19.49
N MET A 38 -35.98 4.72 18.44
CA MET A 38 -35.98 5.71 17.35
C MET A 38 -36.70 5.18 16.11
N THR A 39 -37.38 6.06 15.39
CA THR A 39 -37.92 5.76 14.06
C THR A 39 -36.85 5.93 12.98
N LEU A 40 -37.02 5.28 11.82
CA LEU A 40 -36.14 5.48 10.66
C LEU A 40 -36.04 6.95 10.20
N GLY A 41 -37.11 7.74 10.37
CA GLY A 41 -37.11 9.17 10.06
C GLY A 41 -36.20 9.96 11.02
N GLN A 42 -36.30 9.69 12.32
CA GLN A 42 -35.43 10.32 13.33
C GLN A 42 -33.97 9.91 13.16
N LEU A 43 -33.70 8.64 12.80
CA LEU A 43 -32.36 8.20 12.45
C LEU A 43 -31.82 8.94 11.22
N ALA A 44 -32.64 9.09 10.17
CA ALA A 44 -32.24 9.80 8.96
C ALA A 44 -31.89 11.27 9.25
N ASP A 45 -32.63 11.92 10.14
CA ASP A 45 -32.34 13.29 10.58
C ASP A 45 -31.05 13.36 11.42
N ALA A 46 -30.83 12.41 12.34
CA ALA A 46 -29.60 12.34 13.13
C ALA A 46 -28.36 12.10 12.26
N LEU A 47 -28.48 11.28 11.22
CA LEU A 47 -27.39 11.01 10.28
C LEU A 47 -27.00 12.23 9.42
N LYS A 48 -27.87 13.24 9.25
CA LYS A 48 -27.51 14.44 8.45
C LYS A 48 -26.31 15.19 9.02
N ALA A 49 -26.10 15.14 10.34
CA ALA A 49 -24.94 15.76 10.99
C ALA A 49 -23.62 15.04 10.68
N GLU A 50 -23.68 13.73 10.40
CA GLU A 50 -22.52 12.87 10.09
C GLU A 50 -22.17 12.85 8.59
N PHE A 51 -23.04 13.41 7.72
CA PHE A 51 -22.85 13.44 6.26
C PHE A 51 -23.03 14.87 5.68
N PRO A 52 -22.11 15.81 5.97
CA PRO A 52 -22.23 17.24 5.60
C PRO A 52 -22.18 17.52 4.08
N ASP A 53 -21.64 16.61 3.28
CA ASP A 53 -21.50 16.78 1.82
C ASP A 53 -22.78 16.45 1.01
N GLY A 54 -23.92 16.22 1.67
CA GLY A 54 -25.23 16.04 1.02
C GLY A 54 -25.46 14.67 0.36
N ASN A 55 -24.52 13.73 0.47
CA ASN A 55 -24.61 12.39 -0.11
C ASN A 55 -25.28 11.37 0.86
N MET A 56 -26.33 11.80 1.56
CA MET A 56 -27.03 11.00 2.58
C MET A 56 -28.08 10.09 1.92
N PRO A 57 -28.12 8.79 2.23
CA PRO A 57 -29.21 7.92 1.80
C PRO A 57 -30.57 8.45 2.27
N GLY A 58 -31.52 8.61 1.34
CA GLY A 58 -32.90 8.95 1.70
C GLY A 58 -33.56 7.87 2.55
N VAL A 59 -34.65 8.21 3.24
CA VAL A 59 -35.38 7.29 4.14
C VAL A 59 -35.81 5.99 3.43
N SER A 60 -36.17 6.06 2.15
CA SER A 60 -36.50 4.89 1.34
C SER A 60 -35.29 3.97 1.11
N THR A 61 -34.10 4.53 0.93
CA THR A 61 -32.85 3.77 0.81
C THR A 61 -32.44 3.17 2.16
N LEU A 62 -32.57 3.92 3.26
CA LEU A 62 -32.37 3.38 4.60
C LEU A 62 -33.32 2.23 4.89
N SER A 63 -34.60 2.34 4.53
CA SER A 63 -35.56 1.25 4.69
C SER A 63 -35.16 -0.03 3.94
N LYS A 64 -34.61 0.09 2.72
CA LYS A 64 -34.08 -1.04 1.95
C LYS A 64 -32.83 -1.65 2.61
N ARG A 65 -31.91 -0.81 3.08
CA ARG A 65 -30.69 -1.24 3.78
C ARG A 65 -31.02 -1.98 5.08
N PHE A 66 -31.96 -1.47 5.85
CA PHE A 66 -32.49 -2.15 7.02
C PHE A 66 -33.32 -3.38 6.66
N ALA A 67 -33.67 -3.63 5.39
CA ALA A 67 -34.22 -4.90 4.92
C ALA A 67 -33.13 -5.88 4.44
N GLY A 68 -31.86 -5.54 4.53
CA GLY A 68 -30.74 -6.36 4.04
C GLY A 68 -30.35 -6.05 2.58
N GLU A 69 -31.08 -5.18 1.88
CA GLU A 69 -30.86 -4.94 0.46
C GLU A 69 -29.68 -3.97 0.23
N GLY A 70 -28.70 -4.42 -0.54
CA GLY A 70 -27.57 -3.62 -1.03
C GLY A 70 -26.54 -3.21 0.03
N LEU A 71 -26.45 -3.96 1.14
CA LEU A 71 -25.43 -3.77 2.18
C LEU A 71 -24.01 -4.16 1.72
N GLN A 72 -23.85 -4.78 0.56
CA GLN A 72 -22.58 -5.21 -0.03
C GLN A 72 -21.66 -4.10 -0.56
N GLY A 73 -22.16 -2.87 -0.75
CA GLY A 73 -21.36 -1.78 -1.35
C GLY A 73 -20.25 -1.22 -0.44
N THR A 74 -19.17 -0.69 -1.04
CA THR A 74 -18.01 -0.07 -0.34
C THR A 74 -18.40 1.08 0.60
N ARG A 75 -19.55 1.73 0.35
CA ARG A 75 -20.11 2.81 1.17
C ARG A 75 -20.99 2.33 2.33
N SER A 76 -21.32 1.03 2.39
CA SER A 76 -22.17 0.46 3.43
C SER A 76 -21.47 0.44 4.79
N GLY A 77 -20.14 0.27 4.84
CA GLY A 77 -19.38 0.31 6.09
C GLY A 77 -19.49 1.65 6.83
N THR A 78 -19.42 2.77 6.11
CA THR A 78 -19.58 4.11 6.70
C THR A 78 -20.98 4.31 7.27
N LEU A 79 -22.02 3.88 6.54
CA LEU A 79 -23.40 3.97 6.99
C LEU A 79 -23.65 3.10 8.23
N VAL A 80 -23.22 1.84 8.21
CA VAL A 80 -23.37 0.88 9.31
C VAL A 80 -22.71 1.41 10.57
N ARG A 81 -21.48 1.92 10.47
CA ARG A 81 -20.75 2.52 11.59
C ARG A 81 -21.48 3.72 12.17
N ALA A 82 -21.97 4.62 11.32
CA ALA A 82 -22.71 5.81 11.77
C ALA A 82 -24.04 5.43 12.46
N VAL A 83 -24.76 4.42 11.94
CA VAL A 83 -25.98 3.91 12.59
C VAL A 83 -25.68 3.32 13.96
N ILE A 84 -24.64 2.47 14.07
CA ILE A 84 -24.25 1.88 15.36
C ILE A 84 -23.83 2.98 16.34
N GLN A 85 -23.07 3.98 15.89
CA GLN A 85 -22.64 5.11 16.72
C GLN A 85 -23.82 5.93 17.30
N ILE A 86 -24.93 6.03 16.56
CA ILE A 86 -26.12 6.79 16.97
C ILE A 86 -27.06 5.96 17.84
N CYS A 87 -27.20 4.66 17.53
CA CYS A 87 -28.23 3.80 18.09
C CYS A 87 -27.76 2.92 19.26
N ALA A 88 -26.48 2.53 19.30
CA ALA A 88 -25.97 1.66 20.36
C ALA A 88 -25.68 2.42 21.66
N SER A 89 -25.66 1.67 22.77
CA SER A 89 -25.11 2.15 24.05
C SER A 89 -23.60 2.41 23.90
N PRO A 90 -23.02 3.46 24.52
CA PRO A 90 -21.59 3.76 24.43
C PRO A 90 -20.69 2.56 24.74
N ASP A 91 -21.11 1.72 25.70
CA ASP A 91 -20.36 0.54 26.13
C ASP A 91 -20.37 -0.59 25.09
N ASP A 92 -21.37 -0.63 24.20
CA ASP A 92 -21.56 -1.68 23.20
C ASP A 92 -21.06 -1.28 21.80
N VAL A 93 -20.76 0.01 21.56
CA VAL A 93 -20.41 0.54 20.24
C VAL A 93 -19.22 -0.21 19.63
N GLU A 94 -18.15 -0.42 20.39
CA GLU A 94 -16.94 -1.08 19.89
C GLU A 94 -17.21 -2.54 19.49
N ALA A 95 -17.91 -3.29 20.35
CA ALA A 95 -18.26 -4.68 20.10
C ALA A 95 -19.20 -4.84 18.89
N LEU A 96 -20.20 -3.97 18.77
CA LEU A 96 -21.15 -3.97 17.66
C LEU A 96 -20.49 -3.56 16.34
N GLN A 97 -19.58 -2.58 16.36
CA GLN A 97 -18.80 -2.20 15.17
C GLN A 97 -17.88 -3.33 14.71
N ALA A 98 -17.20 -4.01 15.64
CA ALA A 98 -16.36 -5.17 15.33
C ALA A 98 -17.19 -6.32 14.70
N ARG A 99 -18.36 -6.62 15.28
CA ARG A 99 -19.27 -7.63 14.73
C ARG A 99 -19.79 -7.26 13.34
N ALA A 100 -20.14 -6.00 13.13
CA ALA A 100 -20.60 -5.52 11.84
C ALA A 100 -19.51 -5.57 10.77
N GLU A 101 -18.26 -5.25 11.11
CA GLU A 101 -17.12 -5.34 10.20
C GLU A 101 -16.79 -6.79 9.83
N GLU A 102 -16.92 -7.72 10.78
CA GLU A 102 -16.80 -9.16 10.52
C GLU A 102 -17.84 -9.64 9.49
N LEU A 103 -19.12 -9.26 9.67
CA LEU A 103 -20.20 -9.60 8.75
C LEU A 103 -19.96 -9.01 7.36
N LEU A 104 -19.58 -7.73 7.27
CA LEU A 104 -19.23 -7.09 6.00
C LEU A 104 -18.01 -7.75 5.34
N GLY A 105 -17.03 -8.20 6.12
CA GLY A 105 -15.89 -8.98 5.64
C GLY A 105 -16.29 -10.29 4.99
N ARG A 106 -17.22 -11.03 5.62
CA ARG A 106 -17.77 -12.27 5.07
C ARG A 106 -18.59 -12.04 3.80
N VAL A 107 -19.39 -10.97 3.73
CA VAL A 107 -20.11 -10.56 2.51
C VAL A 107 -19.13 -10.32 1.36
N ARG A 108 -18.09 -9.50 1.58
CA ARG A 108 -17.07 -9.22 0.56
C ARG A 108 -16.31 -10.47 0.11
N ALA A 109 -15.99 -11.36 1.03
CA ALA A 109 -15.33 -12.63 0.71
C ALA A 109 -16.22 -13.55 -0.12
N ARG A 110 -17.52 -13.62 0.20
CA ARG A 110 -18.52 -14.41 -0.55
C ARG A 110 -18.70 -13.86 -1.96
N GLU A 111 -18.78 -12.54 -2.12
CA GLU A 111 -18.86 -11.91 -3.44
C GLU A 111 -17.61 -12.16 -4.27
N SER A 112 -16.44 -11.98 -3.68
CA SER A 112 -15.15 -12.27 -4.32
C SER A 112 -15.11 -13.74 -4.77
N MET A 113 -15.55 -14.67 -3.92
CA MET A 113 -15.60 -16.11 -4.24
C MET A 113 -16.62 -16.43 -5.34
N ALA A 114 -17.79 -15.79 -5.32
CA ALA A 114 -18.82 -15.94 -6.35
C ALA A 114 -18.39 -15.33 -7.69
N GLU A 115 -17.61 -14.26 -7.67
CA GLU A 115 -17.02 -13.63 -8.84
C GLU A 115 -15.89 -14.47 -9.43
N ILE A 116 -15.00 -15.01 -8.58
CA ILE A 116 -13.98 -15.99 -8.98
C ILE A 116 -14.62 -17.25 -9.57
N SER A 117 -15.71 -17.76 -8.98
CA SER A 117 -16.40 -18.95 -9.48
C SER A 117 -17.06 -18.70 -10.84
N ARG A 118 -17.67 -17.53 -11.03
CA ARG A 118 -18.22 -17.08 -12.33
C ARG A 118 -17.13 -16.88 -13.38
N ALA A 119 -16.01 -16.25 -13.02
CA ALA A 119 -14.88 -16.01 -13.91
C ALA A 119 -14.18 -17.31 -14.35
N ARG A 120 -14.32 -18.40 -13.57
CA ARG A 120 -13.75 -19.72 -13.87
C ARG A 120 -14.70 -20.69 -14.56
N GLY A 121 -15.95 -20.28 -14.87
CA GLY A 121 -16.94 -21.15 -15.52
C GLY A 121 -17.34 -22.38 -14.68
N LEU A 122 -17.11 -22.36 -13.37
CA LEU A 122 -17.45 -23.46 -12.47
C LEU A 122 -18.92 -23.33 -12.06
N SER A 123 -19.74 -24.29 -12.48
CA SER A 123 -21.12 -24.44 -11.97
C SER A 123 -21.09 -24.78 -10.49
N ALA A 124 -22.02 -24.20 -9.72
CA ALA A 124 -22.09 -24.24 -8.26
C ALA A 124 -22.41 -25.61 -7.63
N ALA A 125 -21.92 -26.72 -8.20
CA ALA A 125 -22.20 -28.07 -7.73
C ALA A 125 -20.93 -28.76 -7.21
N VAL A 126 -20.98 -29.03 -5.90
CA VAL A 126 -20.17 -30.01 -5.13
C VAL A 126 -18.72 -29.62 -4.85
N ILE A 127 -18.52 -28.87 -3.76
CA ILE A 127 -17.25 -28.90 -3.01
C ILE A 127 -17.29 -30.17 -2.16
N ALA A 128 -16.55 -31.20 -2.56
CA ALA A 128 -16.27 -32.32 -1.67
C ALA A 128 -15.49 -31.81 -0.45
N PRO A 129 -15.82 -32.26 0.78
CA PRO A 129 -15.05 -31.86 1.96
C PRO A 129 -13.58 -32.27 1.79
N PRO A 130 -12.63 -31.45 2.28
CA PRO A 130 -11.22 -31.77 2.18
C PRO A 130 -10.92 -33.10 2.87
N PRO A 131 -9.91 -33.85 2.40
CA PRO A 131 -9.60 -35.16 2.96
C PRO A 131 -9.34 -35.06 4.47
N PRO A 132 -9.78 -36.05 5.26
CA PRO A 132 -9.62 -36.04 6.71
C PRO A 132 -8.12 -35.97 7.06
N GLY A 133 -7.76 -35.00 7.91
CA GLY A 133 -6.38 -34.73 8.32
C GLY A 133 -5.88 -33.32 7.98
N THR A 134 -6.43 -32.69 6.94
CA THR A 134 -6.04 -31.33 6.49
C THR A 134 -6.27 -30.24 7.55
N ALA A 135 -7.37 -30.31 8.30
CA ALA A 135 -7.64 -29.39 9.40
C ALA A 135 -6.64 -29.55 10.56
N THR A 136 -6.21 -30.79 10.83
CA THR A 136 -5.23 -31.12 11.87
C THR A 136 -3.83 -30.66 11.47
N GLU A 137 -3.47 -30.82 10.19
CA GLU A 137 -2.19 -30.40 9.64
C GLU A 137 -2.08 -28.87 9.52
N MET A 138 -3.16 -28.20 9.11
CA MET A 138 -3.27 -26.73 9.12
C MET A 138 -3.19 -26.16 10.54
N ARG A 139 -3.76 -26.85 11.53
CA ARG A 139 -3.65 -26.46 12.95
C ARG A 139 -2.22 -26.63 13.45
N ARG A 140 -1.57 -27.75 13.12
CA ARG A 140 -0.16 -28.01 13.46
C ARG A 140 0.78 -26.96 12.87
N LEU A 141 0.62 -26.61 11.60
CA LEU A 141 1.43 -25.60 10.92
C LEU A 141 1.20 -24.18 11.48
N ARG A 142 -0.03 -23.85 11.88
CA ARG A 142 -0.32 -22.57 12.55
C ARG A 142 0.33 -22.49 13.92
N GLU A 143 0.24 -23.55 14.72
CA GLU A 143 0.90 -23.64 16.03
C GLU A 143 2.43 -23.60 15.90
N GLU A 144 3.00 -24.16 14.84
CA GLU A 144 4.44 -24.12 14.55
C GLU A 144 4.90 -22.71 14.14
N LEU A 145 4.13 -22.02 13.30
CA LEU A 145 4.39 -20.63 12.91
C LEU A 145 4.25 -19.66 14.11
N GLU A 146 3.29 -19.88 14.98
CA GLU A 146 3.11 -19.09 16.21
C GLU A 146 4.29 -19.29 17.18
N ARG A 147 4.78 -20.53 17.34
CA ARG A 147 5.99 -20.81 18.14
C ARG A 147 7.23 -20.14 17.56
N GLU A 148 7.39 -20.13 16.24
CA GLU A 148 8.53 -19.48 15.57
C GLU A 148 8.48 -17.95 15.76
N ARG A 149 7.29 -17.36 15.67
CA ARG A 149 7.07 -15.92 15.96
C ARG A 149 7.37 -15.58 17.41
N GLU A 150 6.93 -16.41 18.35
CA GLU A 150 7.19 -16.25 19.79
C GLU A 150 8.70 -16.30 20.08
N LEU A 151 9.42 -17.27 19.49
CA LEU A 151 10.87 -17.41 19.58
C LEU A 151 11.58 -16.18 19.04
N ARG A 152 11.20 -15.71 17.85
CA ARG A 152 11.77 -14.50 17.25
C ARG A 152 11.56 -13.27 18.13
N HIS A 153 10.34 -13.10 18.64
CA HIS A 153 10.00 -11.95 19.48
C HIS A 153 10.73 -11.99 20.83
N ARG A 154 10.94 -13.19 21.39
CA ARG A 154 11.74 -13.39 22.59
C ARG A 154 13.22 -13.11 22.35
N THR A 155 13.74 -13.48 21.17
CA THR A 155 15.11 -13.19 20.76
C THR A 155 15.31 -11.69 20.56
N GLU A 156 14.39 -11.00 19.91
CA GLU A 156 14.39 -9.55 19.73
C GLU A 156 14.31 -8.80 21.07
N ARG A 157 13.47 -9.24 22.01
CA ARG A 157 13.40 -8.65 23.36
C ARG A 157 14.68 -8.86 24.16
N THR A 158 15.29 -10.03 24.02
CA THR A 158 16.58 -10.34 24.66
C THR A 158 17.70 -9.48 24.07
N LEU A 159 17.75 -9.34 22.75
CA LEU A 159 18.73 -8.50 22.06
C LEU A 159 18.56 -7.02 22.44
N THR A 160 17.33 -6.53 22.49
CA THR A 160 17.00 -5.16 22.92
C THR A 160 17.37 -4.92 24.38
N PHE A 161 17.17 -5.90 25.26
CA PHE A 161 17.59 -5.83 26.66
C PHE A 161 19.12 -5.77 26.79
N PHE A 162 19.86 -6.62 26.07
CA PHE A 162 21.33 -6.60 26.07
C PHE A 162 21.91 -5.34 25.41
N MET A 163 21.31 -4.85 24.32
CA MET A 163 21.68 -3.58 23.70
C MET A 163 21.41 -2.38 24.64
N GLY A 164 20.32 -2.42 25.41
CA GLY A 164 20.04 -1.44 26.47
C GLY A 164 21.07 -1.48 27.60
N LEU A 165 21.55 -2.68 27.98
CA LEU A 165 22.59 -2.85 28.99
C LEU A 165 23.97 -2.35 28.50
N LEU A 166 24.30 -2.59 27.23
CA LEU A 166 25.51 -2.08 26.58
C LEU A 166 25.47 -0.54 26.42
N ALA A 167 24.29 0.03 26.18
CA ALA A 167 24.10 1.48 26.12
C ALA A 167 24.15 2.15 27.52
N ALA A 168 23.88 1.40 28.60
CA ALA A 168 23.80 1.94 29.97
C ALA A 168 25.11 1.88 30.77
N GLY A 169 26.20 1.31 30.24
CA GLY A 169 27.52 1.38 30.87
C GLY A 169 27.59 0.90 32.33
N ALA A 170 26.95 -0.22 32.67
CA ALA A 170 26.97 -0.77 34.03
C ALA A 170 27.59 -2.18 34.05
N ALA A 171 28.71 -2.30 34.78
CA ALA A 171 29.30 -3.58 35.15
C ALA A 171 28.48 -4.23 36.27
N ALA A 172 28.00 -5.47 36.07
CA ALA A 172 27.58 -6.35 37.16
C ALA A 172 27.68 -7.83 36.72
N GLU A 173 28.27 -8.65 37.58
CA GLU A 173 28.56 -10.09 37.41
C GLU A 173 27.31 -10.97 37.21
N PRO A 174 27.44 -12.17 36.60
CA PRO A 174 26.31 -13.02 36.27
C PRO A 174 25.87 -13.91 37.45
N PRO A 175 24.57 -14.04 37.75
CA PRO A 175 24.09 -15.13 38.60
C PRO A 175 23.82 -16.40 37.76
N GLY A 176 24.20 -17.53 38.35
CA GLY A 176 24.06 -18.89 37.80
C GLY A 176 22.63 -19.46 37.76
N PRO A 177 22.47 -20.76 37.45
CA PRO A 177 21.30 -21.28 36.75
C PRO A 177 20.14 -21.72 37.66
N PHE A 178 18.92 -21.46 37.16
CA PHE A 178 17.62 -22.13 37.36
C PHE A 178 17.26 -22.72 38.73
N SER A 179 16.13 -22.25 39.29
CA SER A 179 15.22 -23.09 40.07
C SER A 179 13.77 -22.86 39.66
N ALA A 180 13.07 -23.96 39.39
CA ALA A 180 11.67 -24.04 39.04
C ALA A 180 10.79 -24.01 40.30
N SER A 181 9.70 -23.24 40.28
CA SER A 181 8.52 -23.51 41.11
C SER A 181 7.30 -22.80 40.53
N ALA A 182 6.22 -23.58 40.38
CA ALA A 182 4.87 -23.16 40.00
C ALA A 182 4.24 -22.20 41.04
N PRO A 183 3.14 -21.49 40.70
CA PRO A 183 2.66 -20.35 41.50
C PRO A 183 1.61 -20.76 42.54
N PRO A 184 1.39 -19.96 43.60
CA PRO A 184 0.09 -19.86 44.23
C PRO A 184 -0.68 -18.63 43.70
N ALA A 185 -1.99 -18.83 43.57
CA ALA A 185 -2.98 -17.80 43.33
C ALA A 185 -3.10 -16.88 44.55
N GLU A 186 -3.24 -15.56 44.33
CA GLU A 186 -4.32 -14.73 44.86
C GLU A 186 -4.12 -13.24 44.51
N GLN A 187 -5.17 -12.68 43.91
CA GLN A 187 -5.79 -11.37 44.19
C GLN A 187 -4.89 -10.13 44.33
N VAL A 188 -4.96 -9.24 43.32
CA VAL A 188 -4.90 -7.79 43.54
C VAL A 188 -5.94 -7.10 42.64
N GLU A 189 -6.77 -6.30 43.29
CA GLU A 189 -7.75 -5.37 42.74
C GLU A 189 -7.12 -4.31 41.82
N THR A 190 -7.80 -4.13 40.69
CA THR A 190 -8.02 -2.92 39.91
C THR A 190 -7.52 -1.59 40.46
N SER A 191 -6.65 -0.91 39.69
CA SER A 191 -6.76 0.53 39.43
C SER A 191 -5.84 0.97 38.28
N ILE A 192 -6.34 1.92 37.48
CA ILE A 192 -5.70 2.66 36.37
C ILE A 192 -5.93 2.06 34.97
N ALA A 193 -6.81 2.75 34.23
CA ALA A 193 -7.33 2.45 32.90
C ALA A 193 -6.32 2.68 31.75
N PRO A 194 -6.43 1.95 30.63
CA PRO A 194 -5.90 2.37 29.34
C PRO A 194 -7.01 3.02 28.47
N GLU A 195 -6.70 4.19 27.95
CA GLU A 195 -7.49 5.00 27.04
C GLU A 195 -7.55 4.37 25.63
N PRO A 196 -8.72 4.34 24.94
CA PRO A 196 -8.82 3.73 23.62
C PRO A 196 -8.30 4.64 22.49
N LEU A 197 -7.51 4.02 21.61
CA LEU A 197 -6.90 4.55 20.40
C LEU A 197 -7.94 5.22 19.47
N ARG A 198 -7.84 6.55 19.31
CA ARG A 198 -8.57 7.31 18.30
C ARG A 198 -7.99 7.10 16.90
N GLN A 199 -8.90 6.89 15.95
CA GLN A 199 -8.67 6.81 14.51
C GLN A 199 -8.11 8.13 13.95
N ALA A 200 -6.94 8.07 13.30
CA ALA A 200 -6.34 9.21 12.61
C ALA A 200 -6.84 9.31 11.16
N ALA A 201 -7.62 10.37 10.89
CA ALA A 201 -7.76 11.01 9.58
C ALA A 201 -6.90 12.30 9.59
N PRO A 202 -6.65 12.93 8.43
CA PRO A 202 -5.35 13.52 8.09
C PRO A 202 -4.87 14.53 9.14
N GLU A 203 -3.68 14.30 9.68
CA GLU A 203 -3.05 15.24 10.61
C GLU A 203 -2.89 16.61 9.95
N VAL A 204 -3.63 17.57 10.49
CA VAL A 204 -3.23 18.96 10.51
C VAL A 204 -1.97 19.01 11.36
N LYS A 205 -0.79 19.09 10.73
CA LYS A 205 0.46 19.47 11.40
C LYS A 205 0.28 20.91 11.91
N SER A 206 -0.18 21.07 13.15
CA SER A 206 -0.24 22.36 13.84
C SER A 206 0.33 22.28 15.25
N SER A 207 1.59 22.68 15.36
CA SER A 207 1.99 23.72 16.32
C SER A 207 3.11 24.55 15.66
N PRO A 208 3.12 25.89 15.78
CA PRO A 208 4.09 26.72 15.08
C PRO A 208 5.47 26.54 15.74
N ALA A 209 6.37 25.82 15.06
CA ALA A 209 7.77 25.86 15.43
C ALA A 209 8.25 27.32 15.41
N ARG A 210 8.90 27.75 16.49
CA ARG A 210 9.68 29.01 16.49
C ARG A 210 10.58 28.99 15.25
N PRO A 211 10.76 30.12 14.54
CA PRO A 211 11.78 30.22 13.52
C PRO A 211 13.13 29.92 14.18
N GLN A 212 13.66 28.73 13.91
CA GLN A 212 15.03 28.42 14.29
C GLN A 212 15.95 29.26 13.40
N PRO A 213 17.07 29.77 13.93
CA PRO A 213 18.03 30.56 13.15
C PRO A 213 18.46 29.75 11.91
N PRO A 214 18.84 30.42 10.81
CA PRO A 214 19.27 29.73 9.59
C PRO A 214 20.37 28.75 9.95
N THR A 215 20.09 27.46 9.84
CA THR A 215 21.10 26.45 10.14
C THR A 215 22.19 26.49 9.08
N SER A 216 23.42 26.35 9.54
CA SER A 216 24.65 26.57 8.77
C SER A 216 24.67 25.79 7.45
N ASP A 217 25.32 26.34 6.42
CA ASP A 217 25.65 25.64 5.17
C ASP A 217 26.41 24.32 5.43
N ALA A 218 27.04 24.18 6.60
CA ALA A 218 27.69 22.94 7.03
C ALA A 218 26.73 21.75 7.14
N GLU A 219 25.52 21.94 7.69
CA GLU A 219 24.53 20.85 7.80
C GLU A 219 24.05 20.40 6.42
N PHE A 220 23.81 21.35 5.52
CA PHE A 220 23.42 21.05 4.14
C PHE A 220 24.52 20.27 3.42
N GLY A 221 25.77 20.71 3.55
CA GLY A 221 26.93 20.02 3.00
C GLY A 221 27.10 18.61 3.56
N LEU A 222 26.79 18.40 4.83
CA LEU A 222 26.84 17.09 5.48
C LEU A 222 25.82 16.12 4.88
N VAL A 223 24.56 16.55 4.72
CA VAL A 223 23.51 15.74 4.09
C VAL A 223 23.85 15.43 2.62
N VAL A 224 24.37 16.41 1.87
CA VAL A 224 24.83 16.20 0.48
C VAL A 224 25.95 15.16 0.42
N HIS A 225 26.95 15.27 1.28
CA HIS A 225 28.06 14.33 1.33
C HIS A 225 27.57 12.92 1.68
N TRP A 226 26.68 12.80 2.67
CA TRP A 226 26.11 11.54 3.10
C TRP A 226 25.41 10.81 1.95
N PHE A 227 24.50 11.47 1.23
CA PHE A 227 23.78 10.84 0.11
C PHE A 227 24.72 10.43 -1.02
N ARG A 228 25.70 11.28 -1.38
CA ARG A 228 26.68 10.95 -2.42
C ARG A 228 27.55 9.75 -2.05
N HIS A 229 27.87 9.59 -0.77
CA HIS A 229 28.61 8.43 -0.29
C HIS A 229 27.75 7.17 -0.25
N ALA A 230 26.50 7.30 0.18
CA ALA A 230 25.56 6.18 0.33
C ALA A 230 25.02 5.66 -1.02
N ASP A 231 24.92 6.52 -2.04
CA ASP A 231 24.34 6.21 -3.36
C ASP A 231 25.10 6.93 -4.49
N PRO A 232 26.37 6.57 -4.75
CA PRO A 232 27.24 7.32 -5.65
C PRO A 232 26.77 7.33 -7.12
N ASP A 233 26.02 6.31 -7.53
CA ASP A 233 25.47 6.15 -8.89
C ASP A 233 23.95 6.33 -8.95
N GLY A 234 23.29 6.57 -7.82
CA GLY A 234 21.84 6.71 -7.73
C GLY A 234 21.07 5.38 -7.83
N ALA A 235 21.74 4.23 -7.87
CA ALA A 235 21.10 2.93 -8.09
C ALA A 235 20.13 2.56 -6.96
N ARG A 236 20.46 2.91 -5.72
CA ARG A 236 19.60 2.62 -4.55
C ARG A 236 18.36 3.49 -4.56
N THR A 237 18.51 4.78 -4.83
CA THR A 237 17.37 5.69 -4.97
C THR A 237 16.46 5.26 -6.12
N LEU A 238 17.03 4.89 -7.27
CA LEU A 238 16.27 4.37 -8.40
C LEU A 238 15.51 3.09 -8.03
N SER A 239 16.17 2.15 -7.34
CA SER A 239 15.55 0.91 -6.85
C SER A 239 14.36 1.21 -5.94
N ALA A 240 14.49 2.16 -5.00
CA ALA A 240 13.42 2.57 -4.11
C ALA A 240 12.23 3.19 -4.88
N ILE A 241 12.50 4.05 -5.88
CA ILE A 241 11.48 4.62 -6.77
C ILE A 241 10.73 3.51 -7.53
N ARG A 242 11.45 2.56 -8.13
CA ARG A 242 10.84 1.44 -8.86
C ARG A 242 10.03 0.55 -7.94
N HIS A 243 10.57 0.14 -6.80
CA HIS A 243 9.86 -0.67 -5.81
C HIS A 243 8.55 0.01 -5.32
N ALA A 244 8.59 1.31 -5.06
CA ALA A 244 7.41 2.09 -4.67
C ALA A 244 6.39 2.26 -5.80
N THR A 245 6.85 2.41 -7.04
CA THR A 245 5.97 2.60 -8.21
C THR A 245 5.35 1.27 -8.63
N ASP A 246 6.18 0.25 -8.85
CA ASP A 246 5.77 -1.07 -9.33
C ASP A 246 4.89 -1.80 -8.32
N GLY A 247 5.18 -1.70 -7.02
CA GLY A 247 4.31 -2.28 -6.01
C GLY A 247 2.97 -1.55 -5.84
N LEU A 248 2.86 -0.29 -6.29
CA LEU A 248 1.59 0.45 -6.25
C LEU A 248 0.76 0.15 -7.49
N LEU A 249 1.42 0.03 -8.64
CA LEU A 249 0.79 -0.47 -9.86
C LEU A 249 0.27 -1.89 -9.63
N ASP A 250 1.05 -2.74 -8.95
CA ASP A 250 0.76 -4.17 -8.79
C ASP A 250 0.42 -4.78 -10.15
N GLY A 251 1.32 -4.62 -11.11
CA GLY A 251 1.15 -5.16 -12.46
C GLY A 251 0.81 -6.67 -12.47
N PRO A 252 1.45 -7.51 -11.63
CA PRO A 252 1.08 -8.91 -11.52
C PRO A 252 -0.35 -9.16 -11.02
N GLY A 253 -0.88 -8.35 -10.09
CA GLY A 253 -2.26 -8.50 -9.61
C GLY A 253 -3.31 -7.82 -10.49
N THR A 254 -2.94 -6.75 -11.21
CA THR A 254 -3.90 -5.84 -11.84
C THR A 254 -3.74 -5.68 -13.36
N GLY A 255 -2.60 -6.08 -13.93
CA GLY A 255 -2.24 -5.80 -15.31
C GLY A 255 -1.92 -4.32 -15.59
N ARG A 256 -1.88 -3.46 -14.56
CA ARG A 256 -1.51 -2.04 -14.71
C ARG A 256 0.00 -1.90 -14.91
N TYR A 257 0.39 -1.00 -15.80
CA TYR A 257 1.77 -0.71 -16.19
C TYR A 257 2.07 0.79 -16.26
N SER A 258 1.06 1.65 -16.08
CA SER A 258 1.18 3.10 -16.17
C SER A 258 0.59 3.77 -14.93
N VAL A 259 1.29 4.78 -14.41
CA VAL A 259 0.78 5.64 -13.32
C VAL A 259 -0.50 6.38 -13.71
N ALA A 260 -0.78 6.53 -15.00
CA ALA A 260 -2.04 7.08 -15.49
C ALA A 260 -3.25 6.19 -15.16
N GLN A 261 -3.04 4.87 -15.02
CA GLN A 261 -4.08 3.88 -14.67
C GLN A 261 -4.39 3.86 -13.17
N LEU A 262 -3.58 4.53 -12.34
CA LEU A 262 -3.86 4.68 -10.92
C LEU A 262 -5.02 5.66 -10.70
N SER A 263 -5.86 5.38 -9.70
CA SER A 263 -6.87 6.31 -9.23
C SER A 263 -6.24 7.56 -8.60
N LYS A 264 -7.03 8.63 -8.43
CA LYS A 264 -6.55 9.87 -7.80
C LYS A 264 -5.98 9.65 -6.39
N PRO A 265 -6.62 8.86 -5.49
CA PRO A 265 -6.04 8.55 -4.19
C PRO A 265 -4.73 7.77 -4.27
N GLU A 266 -4.63 6.76 -5.15
CA GLU A 266 -3.39 6.00 -5.34
C GLU A 266 -2.25 6.90 -5.81
N ARG A 267 -2.50 7.76 -6.80
CA ARG A 267 -1.49 8.74 -7.26
C ARG A 267 -1.04 9.69 -6.16
N ALA A 268 -1.96 10.13 -5.30
CA ALA A 268 -1.61 10.97 -4.16
C ALA A 268 -0.76 10.22 -3.13
N PHE A 269 -0.95 8.90 -2.99
CA PHE A 269 -0.21 8.06 -2.06
C PHE A 269 1.17 7.63 -2.58
N LEU A 270 1.41 7.70 -3.90
CA LEU A 270 2.71 7.34 -4.50
C LEU A 270 3.88 8.09 -3.86
N GLY A 271 3.73 9.39 -3.58
CA GLY A 271 4.79 10.16 -2.93
C GLY A 271 5.19 9.59 -1.57
N ARG A 272 4.20 9.22 -0.74
CA ARG A 272 4.44 8.58 0.57
C ARG A 272 5.05 7.19 0.43
N ARG A 273 4.70 6.43 -0.61
CA ARG A 273 5.33 5.14 -0.90
C ARG A 273 6.81 5.28 -1.23
N VAL A 274 7.16 6.26 -2.06
CA VAL A 274 8.57 6.54 -2.43
C VAL A 274 9.35 7.01 -1.22
N GLU A 275 8.77 7.89 -0.39
CA GLU A 275 9.35 8.34 0.88
C GLU A 275 9.75 7.16 1.77
N LEU A 276 8.78 6.28 2.08
CA LEU A 276 9.01 5.11 2.93
C LEU A 276 9.99 4.12 2.31
N ALA A 277 10.00 3.98 0.98
CA ALA A 277 10.94 3.12 0.28
C ALA A 277 12.38 3.66 0.41
N ILE A 278 12.58 4.96 0.20
CA ILE A 278 13.88 5.62 0.39
C ILE A 278 14.33 5.51 1.84
N GLN A 279 13.46 5.84 2.80
CA GLN A 279 13.79 5.76 4.22
C GLN A 279 14.29 4.35 4.60
N ARG A 280 13.60 3.30 4.13
CA ARG A 280 13.98 1.90 4.39
C ARG A 280 15.23 1.48 3.65
N GLU A 281 15.34 1.82 2.36
CA GLU A 281 16.49 1.51 1.52
C GLU A 281 17.78 2.03 2.16
N PHE A 282 17.72 3.23 2.73
CA PHE A 282 18.85 3.91 3.34
C PHE A 282 18.99 3.71 4.86
N GLY A 283 18.03 3.05 5.50
CA GLY A 283 18.01 2.86 6.96
C GLY A 283 17.94 4.18 7.73
N LEU A 284 17.26 5.19 7.19
CA LEU A 284 17.20 6.53 7.78
C LEU A 284 16.29 6.53 9.01
N PRO A 285 16.77 6.99 10.17
CA PRO A 285 15.93 7.10 11.36
C PRO A 285 14.82 8.12 11.17
N ASP A 286 13.71 7.91 11.89
CA ASP A 286 12.65 8.90 12.01
C ASP A 286 13.19 10.21 12.61
N SER A 287 12.65 11.34 12.17
CA SER A 287 12.90 12.65 12.77
C SER A 287 11.68 13.10 13.58
N ALA A 288 11.90 13.96 14.57
CA ALA A 288 10.80 14.51 15.38
C ALA A 288 9.96 15.55 14.61
N ASP A 289 10.59 16.34 13.74
CA ASP A 289 9.98 17.51 13.09
C ASP A 289 9.63 17.25 11.61
N LEU A 290 10.52 16.56 10.89
CA LEU A 290 10.46 16.27 9.46
C LEU A 290 10.44 14.75 9.18
N ASP A 291 10.46 14.36 7.91
CA ASP A 291 10.22 12.97 7.49
C ASP A 291 11.31 11.98 7.96
N PHE A 292 12.59 12.34 7.94
CA PHE A 292 13.68 11.51 8.48
C PHE A 292 14.92 12.34 8.84
N SER A 293 15.87 11.73 9.57
CA SER A 293 17.14 12.36 9.96
C SER A 293 18.32 11.73 9.22
N VAL A 294 19.25 12.57 8.77
CA VAL A 294 20.50 12.17 8.11
C VAL A 294 21.66 12.71 8.93
N ASP A 295 22.40 11.83 9.60
CA ASP A 295 23.51 12.18 10.50
C ASP A 295 23.14 13.29 11.52
N GLY A 296 21.91 13.23 12.04
CA GLY A 296 21.39 14.18 13.03
C GLY A 296 20.80 15.46 12.44
N VAL A 297 20.79 15.62 11.11
CA VAL A 297 20.12 16.73 10.42
C VAL A 297 18.73 16.28 9.95
N ASP A 298 17.69 16.98 10.36
CA ASP A 298 16.33 16.71 9.91
C ASP A 298 16.15 17.09 8.44
N VAL A 299 15.58 16.17 7.65
CA VAL A 299 15.36 16.32 6.21
C VAL A 299 13.89 16.05 5.89
N GLU A 300 13.26 16.97 5.15
CA GLU A 300 11.93 16.78 4.60
C GLU A 300 12.02 16.11 3.22
N PHE A 301 11.09 15.22 2.90
CA PHE A 301 10.98 14.57 1.62
C PHE A 301 9.85 15.16 0.77
N LYS A 302 10.12 15.34 -0.53
CA LYS A 302 9.10 15.75 -1.51
C LYS A 302 9.25 14.97 -2.80
N PHE A 303 8.15 14.31 -3.20
CA PHE A 303 8.06 13.60 -4.46
C PHE A 303 7.18 14.34 -5.49
N SER A 304 7.49 14.19 -6.78
CA SER A 304 6.62 14.60 -7.88
C SER A 304 6.72 13.65 -9.07
N GLY A 305 5.62 13.47 -9.80
CA GLY A 305 5.64 12.73 -11.06
C GLY A 305 6.22 13.52 -12.24
N LYS A 306 6.64 14.78 -12.02
CA LYS A 306 7.26 15.65 -13.02
C LYS A 306 8.37 16.46 -12.39
N ARG A 307 9.39 16.79 -13.19
CA ARG A 307 10.41 17.75 -12.79
C ARG A 307 9.76 19.09 -12.43
N ALA A 308 10.17 19.67 -11.30
CA ALA A 308 9.64 20.93 -10.76
C ALA A 308 8.17 20.91 -10.32
N GLY A 309 7.53 19.73 -10.22
CA GLY A 309 6.13 19.61 -9.79
C GLY A 309 5.93 19.54 -8.28
N TRP A 310 6.92 19.92 -7.46
CA TRP A 310 6.82 19.87 -6.00
C TRP A 310 6.01 21.03 -5.44
N LEU A 311 5.31 20.77 -4.33
CA LEU A 311 4.60 21.77 -3.54
C LEU A 311 5.26 21.90 -2.17
N ILE A 312 5.85 23.07 -1.91
CA ILE A 312 6.66 23.35 -0.73
C ILE A 312 5.87 24.27 0.21
N SER A 313 5.79 23.89 1.49
CA SER A 313 5.14 24.69 2.54
C SER A 313 6.08 25.79 3.05
N ARG A 314 5.52 26.94 3.44
CA ARG A 314 6.28 28.02 4.10
C ARG A 314 6.92 27.60 5.42
N GLN A 315 6.40 26.56 6.07
CA GLN A 315 7.00 26.00 7.29
C GLN A 315 8.37 25.36 7.04
N LEU A 316 8.70 25.04 5.79
CA LEU A 316 9.98 24.43 5.42
C LEU A 316 11.09 25.45 5.18
N VAL A 317 10.82 26.76 5.31
CA VAL A 317 11.86 27.79 5.19
C VAL A 317 13.00 27.51 6.17
N GLY A 318 14.23 27.54 5.65
CA GLY A 318 15.46 27.23 6.39
C GLY A 318 15.75 25.73 6.51
N ARG A 319 14.81 24.83 6.21
CA ARG A 319 14.99 23.37 6.30
C ARG A 319 15.63 22.79 5.03
N VAL A 320 16.24 21.63 5.18
CA VAL A 320 16.78 20.82 4.07
C VAL A 320 15.67 19.94 3.52
N VAL A 321 15.51 19.95 2.20
CA VAL A 321 14.48 19.16 1.51
C VAL A 321 15.15 18.26 0.47
N LEU A 322 14.88 16.96 0.55
CA LEU A 322 15.16 16.01 -0.52
C LEU A 322 14.01 16.03 -1.53
N LEU A 323 14.31 16.57 -2.72
CA LEU A 323 13.41 16.61 -3.87
C LEU A 323 13.66 15.39 -4.74
N VAL A 324 12.63 14.57 -4.95
CA VAL A 324 12.68 13.42 -5.87
C VAL A 324 11.59 13.55 -6.92
N TYR A 325 11.91 13.23 -8.17
CA TYR A 325 10.90 13.07 -9.21
C TYR A 325 11.12 11.82 -10.03
N SER A 326 10.02 11.26 -10.54
CA SER A 326 10.05 10.26 -11.62
C SER A 326 9.01 10.60 -12.69
N ASP A 327 9.49 10.79 -13.91
CA ASP A 327 8.66 11.04 -15.09
C ASP A 327 8.65 9.75 -15.93
N GLU A 328 7.65 8.91 -15.68
CA GLU A 328 7.47 7.60 -16.35
C GLU A 328 7.23 7.75 -17.87
N GLU A 329 6.63 8.86 -18.29
CA GLU A 329 6.39 9.15 -19.70
C GLU A 329 7.71 9.45 -20.41
N ARG A 330 8.54 10.33 -19.84
CA ARG A 330 9.86 10.68 -20.39
C ARG A 330 10.94 9.63 -20.16
N GLY A 331 10.76 8.73 -19.20
CA GLY A 331 11.80 7.78 -18.80
C GLY A 331 12.97 8.44 -18.10
N THR A 332 12.69 9.45 -17.28
CA THR A 332 13.72 10.17 -16.53
C THR A 332 13.33 10.32 -15.07
N TRP A 333 14.31 10.26 -14.18
CA TRP A 333 14.14 10.55 -12.76
C TRP A 333 15.24 11.50 -12.29
N GLY A 334 15.09 12.01 -11.07
CA GLY A 334 16.17 12.72 -10.41
C GLY A 334 15.92 12.91 -8.93
N ALA A 335 17.01 13.16 -8.21
CA ALA A 335 17.02 13.45 -6.79
C ALA A 335 18.00 14.59 -6.51
N GLY A 336 17.58 15.56 -5.70
CA GLY A 336 18.41 16.71 -5.36
C GLY A 336 18.04 17.29 -4.01
N LEU A 337 19.00 17.94 -3.39
CA LEU A 337 18.84 18.60 -2.10
C LEU A 337 18.68 20.10 -2.30
N LEU A 338 17.75 20.68 -1.55
CA LEU A 338 17.46 22.11 -1.57
C LEU A 338 17.32 22.63 -0.14
N ARG A 339 18.01 23.73 0.18
CA ARG A 339 17.69 24.54 1.36
C ARG A 339 16.63 25.57 0.95
N VAL A 340 15.46 25.50 1.57
CA VAL A 340 14.33 26.36 1.19
C VAL A 340 14.55 27.77 1.72
N THR A 341 14.49 28.77 0.83
CA THR A 341 14.56 30.18 1.22
C THR A 341 13.18 30.86 1.10
N PRO A 342 12.93 31.97 1.82
CA PRO A 342 11.68 32.71 1.70
C PRO A 342 11.37 33.15 0.26
N GLU A 343 12.39 33.52 -0.51
CA GLU A 343 12.27 34.06 -1.87
C GLU A 343 11.75 33.02 -2.86
N MET A 344 12.04 31.73 -2.62
CA MET A 344 11.54 30.61 -3.42
C MET A 344 10.02 30.43 -3.26
N LEU A 345 9.45 30.87 -2.12
CA LEU A 345 8.04 30.71 -1.76
C LEU A 345 7.25 32.03 -1.84
N ALA A 346 7.81 33.05 -2.50
CA ALA A 346 7.20 34.36 -2.67
C ALA A 346 6.08 34.38 -3.74
N GLY A 347 5.90 33.29 -4.48
CA GLY A 347 4.90 33.16 -5.54
C GLY A 347 3.49 32.80 -5.07
N PRO A 348 2.55 32.58 -6.02
CA PRO A 348 1.21 32.11 -5.73
C PRO A 348 1.20 30.78 -4.99
N THR A 349 0.31 30.66 -4.01
CA THR A 349 0.09 29.42 -3.26
C THR A 349 -1.17 28.70 -3.75
N ASN A 350 -1.21 27.38 -3.57
CA ASN A 350 -2.44 26.61 -3.72
C ASN A 350 -3.41 26.89 -2.55
N ARG A 351 -4.60 26.25 -2.59
CA ARG A 351 -5.62 26.35 -1.52
C ARG A 351 -5.09 25.97 -0.13
N ASP A 352 -4.07 25.13 -0.07
CA ASP A 352 -3.47 24.64 1.17
C ASP A 352 -2.22 25.46 1.58
N GLY A 353 -1.98 26.61 0.95
CA GLY A 353 -0.86 27.52 1.28
C GLY A 353 0.52 27.06 0.83
N LYS A 354 0.61 26.04 -0.05
CA LYS A 354 1.88 25.52 -0.59
C LYS A 354 2.23 26.21 -1.90
N SER A 355 3.51 26.50 -2.09
CA SER A 355 4.02 27.15 -3.31
C SER A 355 4.72 26.11 -4.20
N SER A 356 4.61 26.28 -5.51
CA SER A 356 5.49 25.56 -6.46
C SER A 356 6.84 26.25 -6.56
N LEU A 357 7.90 25.48 -6.75
CA LEU A 357 9.21 26.03 -7.10
C LEU A 357 9.18 26.61 -8.51
N ARG A 358 9.80 27.77 -8.71
CA ARG A 358 9.98 28.35 -10.04
C ARG A 358 11.13 27.63 -10.74
N ARG A 359 11.16 27.71 -12.07
CA ARG A 359 12.28 27.16 -12.86
C ARG A 359 13.64 27.73 -12.47
N THR A 360 13.69 29.00 -12.08
CA THR A 360 14.91 29.67 -11.60
C THR A 360 15.39 29.10 -10.26
N ASP A 361 14.48 28.63 -9.41
CA ASP A 361 14.83 28.06 -8.10
C ASP A 361 15.52 26.70 -8.25
N LEU A 362 15.33 26.01 -9.39
CA LEU A 362 16.02 24.75 -9.68
C LEU A 362 17.55 24.92 -9.80
N ALA A 363 18.04 26.12 -10.11
CA ALA A 363 19.47 26.40 -10.16
C ALA A 363 20.14 26.33 -8.77
N ALA A 364 19.36 26.40 -7.69
CA ALA A 364 19.84 26.26 -6.31
C ALA A 364 19.81 24.81 -5.80
N VAL A 365 19.27 23.87 -6.59
CA VAL A 365 19.22 22.45 -6.21
C VAL A 365 20.61 21.85 -6.38
N THR A 366 21.12 21.23 -5.32
CA THR A 366 22.30 20.38 -5.41
C THR A 366 21.86 18.99 -5.85
N TRP A 367 22.01 18.69 -7.13
CA TRP A 367 21.61 17.41 -7.69
C TRP A 367 22.55 16.27 -7.21
N LEU A 368 21.90 15.17 -6.83
CA LEU A 368 22.52 13.87 -6.59
C LEU A 368 22.43 13.02 -7.87
N ALA A 369 21.28 13.10 -8.53
CA ALA A 369 21.01 12.56 -9.87
C ALA A 369 20.09 13.54 -10.60
N GLU A 370 20.40 13.88 -11.86
CA GLU A 370 19.65 14.86 -12.64
C GLU A 370 19.32 14.30 -14.02
N ASP A 371 18.02 14.23 -14.34
CA ASP A 371 17.50 13.66 -15.60
C ASP A 371 18.10 12.29 -15.94
N SER A 372 18.37 11.49 -14.90
CA SER A 372 18.94 10.15 -15.02
C SER A 372 17.94 9.20 -15.67
N PRO A 373 18.40 8.20 -16.44
CA PRO A 373 17.53 7.20 -17.06
C PRO A 373 16.68 6.47 -16.01
N LEU A 374 15.38 6.44 -16.25
CA LEU A 374 14.41 5.64 -15.50
C LEU A 374 13.99 4.48 -16.40
N PRO A 375 14.29 3.21 -16.04
CA PRO A 375 13.82 2.05 -16.78
C PRO A 375 12.30 2.12 -16.91
N ARG A 376 11.83 2.33 -18.14
CA ARG A 376 10.40 2.44 -18.43
C ARG A 376 9.82 1.04 -18.53
N ASN A 377 8.62 0.88 -17.98
CA ASN A 377 7.86 -0.33 -18.21
C ASN A 377 7.72 -0.58 -19.72
N VAL A 378 7.95 -1.81 -20.18
CA VAL A 378 7.95 -2.13 -21.62
C VAL A 378 6.64 -1.75 -22.32
N PHE A 379 5.50 -1.86 -21.64
CA PHE A 379 4.20 -1.48 -22.20
C PHE A 379 4.11 0.01 -22.53
N LEU A 380 4.78 0.88 -21.75
CA LEU A 380 4.87 2.31 -22.05
C LEU A 380 5.76 2.60 -23.26
N ARG A 381 6.77 1.76 -23.55
CA ARG A 381 7.60 1.88 -24.76
C ARG A 381 6.86 1.41 -26.01
N LEU A 382 6.21 0.24 -25.91
CA LEU A 382 5.46 -0.35 -27.02
C LEU A 382 4.19 0.43 -27.39
N GLY A 383 3.61 1.15 -26.44
CA GLY A 383 2.40 1.94 -26.61
C GLY A 383 1.10 1.14 -26.38
N ASP A 384 0.01 1.88 -26.26
CA ASP A 384 -1.29 1.35 -25.81
C ASP A 384 -1.87 0.26 -26.73
N GLU A 385 -1.58 0.31 -28.03
CA GLU A 385 -2.08 -0.68 -28.99
C GLU A 385 -1.43 -2.04 -28.78
N ALA A 386 -0.10 -2.09 -28.75
CA ALA A 386 0.63 -3.31 -28.45
C ALA A 386 0.27 -3.88 -27.07
N ALA A 387 0.13 -3.01 -26.06
CA ALA A 387 -0.33 -3.43 -24.74
C ALA A 387 -1.73 -4.07 -24.79
N ARG A 388 -2.69 -3.46 -25.51
CA ARG A 388 -4.04 -4.03 -25.71
C ARG A 388 -3.99 -5.41 -26.37
N GLU A 389 -3.13 -5.59 -27.36
CA GLU A 389 -2.99 -6.88 -28.07
C GLU A 389 -2.37 -7.96 -27.19
N VAL A 390 -1.39 -7.60 -26.33
CA VAL A 390 -0.85 -8.49 -25.31
C VAL A 390 -1.97 -8.94 -24.36
N PHE A 391 -2.69 -8.00 -23.75
CA PHE A 391 -3.72 -8.32 -22.76
C PHE A 391 -4.98 -8.96 -23.36
N ALA A 392 -5.21 -8.87 -24.67
CA ALA A 392 -6.29 -9.56 -25.37
C ALA A 392 -6.07 -11.08 -25.48
N LYS A 393 -4.82 -11.58 -25.35
CA LYS A 393 -4.55 -13.02 -25.44
C LYS A 393 -5.14 -13.78 -24.24
N GLN A 394 -5.75 -14.92 -24.56
CA GLN A 394 -6.26 -15.84 -23.56
C GLN A 394 -5.13 -16.69 -22.98
N GLY A 395 -4.96 -16.63 -21.66
CA GLY A 395 -3.96 -17.41 -20.93
C GLY A 395 -2.61 -16.69 -20.75
N ALA A 396 -2.02 -16.86 -19.57
CA ALA A 396 -0.79 -16.17 -19.17
C ALA A 396 0.41 -16.46 -20.09
N VAL A 397 0.56 -17.70 -20.55
CA VAL A 397 1.64 -18.09 -21.48
C VAL A 397 1.54 -17.33 -22.79
N HIS A 398 0.33 -17.25 -23.36
CA HIS A 398 0.11 -16.55 -24.64
C HIS A 398 0.29 -15.04 -24.51
N ARG A 399 -0.06 -14.44 -23.36
CA ARG A 399 0.24 -13.03 -23.07
C ARG A 399 1.75 -12.78 -23.00
N VAL A 400 2.50 -13.63 -22.30
CA VAL A 400 3.97 -13.52 -22.23
C VAL A 400 4.60 -13.69 -23.61
N ALA A 401 4.14 -14.68 -24.40
CA ALA A 401 4.62 -14.87 -25.75
C ALA A 401 4.31 -13.66 -26.65
N GLU A 402 3.09 -13.10 -26.56
CA GLU A 402 2.74 -11.89 -27.31
C GLU A 402 3.59 -10.69 -26.89
N LEU A 403 3.83 -10.50 -25.58
CA LEU A 403 4.73 -9.45 -25.11
C LEU A 403 6.11 -9.61 -25.76
N ALA A 404 6.66 -10.83 -25.77
CA ALA A 404 7.95 -11.09 -26.37
C ALA A 404 7.96 -10.76 -27.88
N ARG A 405 6.93 -11.14 -28.63
CA ARG A 405 6.81 -10.77 -30.06
C ARG A 405 6.83 -9.27 -30.29
N ARG A 406 6.20 -8.49 -29.40
CA ARG A 406 6.13 -7.03 -29.52
C ARG A 406 7.41 -6.34 -29.06
N ALA A 407 8.12 -6.91 -28.10
CA ALA A 407 9.35 -6.38 -27.52
C ALA A 407 10.62 -7.03 -28.11
N GLU A 408 10.57 -7.48 -29.37
CA GLU A 408 11.76 -7.98 -30.06
C GLU A 408 12.84 -6.89 -30.15
N GLY A 409 14.08 -7.25 -29.80
CA GLY A 409 15.21 -6.32 -29.75
C GLY A 409 15.27 -5.45 -28.48
N GLU A 410 14.32 -5.60 -27.56
CA GLU A 410 14.28 -4.84 -26.31
C GLU A 410 14.80 -5.68 -25.13
N VAL A 411 15.45 -4.98 -24.19
CA VAL A 411 15.66 -5.50 -22.82
C VAL A 411 14.43 -5.13 -21.99
N ILE A 412 13.82 -6.13 -21.36
CA ILE A 412 12.65 -6.00 -20.49
C ILE A 412 12.98 -6.49 -19.09
N GLU A 413 12.21 -6.05 -18.10
CA GLU A 413 12.35 -6.50 -16.72
C GLU A 413 11.45 -7.72 -16.46
N PHE A 414 11.82 -8.59 -15.53
CA PHE A 414 10.98 -9.73 -15.15
C PHE A 414 9.61 -9.29 -14.63
N ASN A 415 9.54 -8.10 -14.01
CA ASN A 415 8.26 -7.51 -13.60
C ASN A 415 7.34 -7.22 -14.80
N ASP A 416 7.88 -6.92 -15.99
CA ASP A 416 7.08 -6.77 -17.21
C ASP A 416 6.44 -8.11 -17.61
N VAL A 417 7.19 -9.20 -17.51
CA VAL A 417 6.69 -10.56 -17.74
C VAL A 417 5.63 -10.94 -16.71
N ALA A 418 5.86 -10.63 -15.43
CA ALA A 418 4.90 -10.87 -14.36
C ALA A 418 3.60 -10.07 -14.58
N THR A 419 3.71 -8.85 -15.07
CA THR A 419 2.59 -7.99 -15.45
C THR A 419 1.82 -8.56 -16.65
N ALA A 420 2.50 -8.98 -17.70
CA ALA A 420 1.88 -9.65 -18.85
C ALA A 420 1.16 -10.95 -18.43
N ALA A 421 1.82 -11.75 -17.60
CA ALA A 421 1.25 -12.99 -17.09
C ALA A 421 0.06 -12.74 -16.14
N MET A 422 0.01 -11.56 -15.50
CA MET A 422 -0.85 -11.25 -14.35
C MET A 422 -0.70 -12.31 -13.25
N GLN A 423 0.56 -12.62 -12.91
CA GLN A 423 0.94 -13.60 -11.90
C GLN A 423 2.26 -13.19 -11.23
N LEU A 424 2.31 -13.19 -9.90
CA LEU A 424 3.52 -12.80 -9.15
C LEU A 424 4.73 -13.69 -9.47
N ASN A 425 4.51 -15.00 -9.65
CA ASN A 425 5.55 -15.95 -10.05
C ASN A 425 5.35 -16.42 -11.50
N ALA A 426 5.82 -15.62 -12.45
CA ALA A 426 5.67 -15.87 -13.88
C ALA A 426 6.78 -16.75 -14.50
N TRP A 427 7.77 -17.22 -13.73
CA TRP A 427 8.90 -18.00 -14.27
C TRP A 427 8.46 -19.25 -15.03
N ARG A 428 7.43 -19.95 -14.52
CA ARG A 428 6.85 -21.10 -15.23
C ARG A 428 6.26 -20.68 -16.57
N ARG A 429 5.55 -19.55 -16.63
CA ARG A 429 4.93 -19.03 -17.85
C ARG A 429 5.96 -18.55 -18.85
N LEU A 430 7.04 -17.97 -18.36
CA LEU A 430 8.19 -17.60 -19.19
C LEU A 430 8.83 -18.83 -19.86
N ARG A 431 9.01 -19.93 -19.11
CA ARG A 431 9.51 -21.19 -19.70
C ARG A 431 8.56 -21.77 -20.76
N GLU A 432 7.27 -21.85 -20.45
CA GLU A 432 6.25 -22.32 -21.41
C GLU A 432 6.19 -21.40 -22.65
N ALA A 433 6.36 -20.08 -22.48
CA ALA A 433 6.38 -19.13 -23.60
C ALA A 433 7.62 -19.27 -24.48
N ARG A 434 8.79 -19.56 -23.90
CA ARG A 434 10.03 -19.85 -24.66
C ARG A 434 9.84 -21.02 -25.63
N GLU A 435 9.11 -22.06 -25.24
CA GLU A 435 8.82 -23.21 -26.10
C GLU A 435 7.97 -22.82 -27.32
N LEU A 436 6.98 -21.94 -27.13
CA LEU A 436 6.17 -21.41 -28.24
C LEU A 436 7.00 -20.53 -29.18
N LEU A 437 7.78 -19.62 -28.61
CA LEU A 437 8.57 -18.63 -29.35
C LEU A 437 9.72 -19.27 -30.14
N ALA A 438 10.28 -20.37 -29.64
CA ALA A 438 11.34 -21.10 -30.34
C ALA A 438 10.88 -21.60 -31.73
N GLN A 439 9.61 -21.97 -31.87
CA GLN A 439 9.03 -22.39 -33.16
C GLN A 439 8.91 -21.22 -34.16
N GLU A 440 9.00 -19.98 -33.67
CA GLU A 440 8.88 -18.74 -34.43
C GLU A 440 10.25 -18.06 -34.65
N GLY A 441 11.33 -18.70 -34.21
CA GLY A 441 12.69 -18.14 -34.28
C GLY A 441 12.95 -17.03 -33.27
N LEU A 442 12.16 -16.92 -32.20
CA LEU A 442 12.37 -15.97 -31.11
C LEU A 442 12.92 -16.67 -29.87
N GLN A 443 13.94 -16.07 -29.26
CA GLN A 443 14.57 -16.57 -28.04
C GLN A 443 14.55 -15.49 -26.96
N ILE A 444 14.19 -15.89 -25.74
CA ILE A 444 14.28 -15.02 -24.55
C ILE A 444 15.51 -15.44 -23.73
N VAL A 445 16.52 -14.58 -23.67
CA VAL A 445 17.74 -14.78 -22.88
C VAL A 445 17.69 -14.01 -21.57
N SER A 446 18.43 -14.48 -20.58
CA SER A 446 18.48 -13.94 -19.22
C SER A 446 19.92 -13.79 -18.74
N ALA A 447 20.14 -13.25 -17.53
CA ALA A 447 21.49 -13.17 -16.95
C ALA A 447 22.24 -14.50 -16.88
N ALA A 448 21.53 -15.63 -16.78
CA ALA A 448 22.14 -16.97 -16.81
C ALA A 448 22.77 -17.32 -18.17
N ASP A 449 22.41 -16.58 -19.22
CA ASP A 449 22.88 -16.75 -20.59
C ASP A 449 23.95 -15.70 -20.96
N ASN A 450 24.45 -14.91 -20.01
CA ASN A 450 25.41 -13.82 -20.25
C ASN A 450 26.71 -14.28 -20.95
N ASP A 451 27.11 -15.53 -20.80
CA ASP A 451 28.26 -16.10 -21.55
C ASP A 451 28.02 -16.12 -23.06
N ARG A 452 26.76 -16.02 -23.50
CA ARG A 452 26.33 -16.10 -24.90
C ARG A 452 25.72 -14.79 -25.42
N THR A 453 25.46 -13.80 -24.56
CA THR A 453 24.80 -12.55 -24.97
C THR A 453 25.64 -11.76 -25.98
N GLN A 454 26.97 -11.81 -25.89
CA GLN A 454 27.87 -11.17 -26.87
C GLN A 454 27.67 -11.73 -28.30
N ALA A 455 27.47 -13.04 -28.44
CA ALA A 455 27.22 -13.66 -29.75
C ALA A 455 25.83 -13.33 -30.31
N LEU A 456 24.94 -12.78 -29.48
CA LEU A 456 23.59 -12.38 -29.83
C LEU A 456 23.43 -10.86 -29.94
N ASP A 457 24.53 -10.09 -29.88
CA ASP A 457 24.56 -8.63 -29.85
C ASP A 457 23.69 -8.03 -28.72
N VAL A 458 23.65 -8.71 -27.56
CA VAL A 458 22.93 -8.28 -26.37
C VAL A 458 23.94 -7.85 -25.30
N PRO A 459 23.76 -6.69 -24.64
CA PRO A 459 24.61 -6.30 -23.52
C PRO A 459 24.46 -7.27 -22.34
N PRO A 460 25.43 -7.34 -21.41
CA PRO A 460 25.28 -8.13 -20.19
C PRO A 460 23.99 -7.77 -19.44
N LEU A 461 23.18 -8.78 -19.13
CA LEU A 461 21.88 -8.61 -18.48
C LEU A 461 22.02 -8.69 -16.96
N GLY A 462 21.32 -7.79 -16.27
CA GLY A 462 21.11 -7.87 -14.83
C GLY A 462 20.23 -9.07 -14.45
N ARG A 463 20.22 -9.43 -13.16
CA ARG A 463 19.54 -10.62 -12.64
C ARG A 463 18.07 -10.76 -13.08
N ASP A 464 17.33 -9.66 -13.08
CA ASP A 464 15.91 -9.63 -13.42
C ASP A 464 15.65 -9.14 -14.85
N GLN A 465 16.70 -8.91 -15.63
CA GLN A 465 16.60 -8.48 -17.02
C GLN A 465 16.54 -9.64 -17.99
N LEU A 466 15.76 -9.44 -19.04
CA LEU A 466 15.55 -10.39 -20.12
C LEU A 466 15.70 -9.67 -21.44
N ALA A 467 16.38 -10.27 -22.41
CA ALA A 467 16.39 -9.75 -23.79
C ALA A 467 15.65 -10.71 -24.71
N ILE A 468 14.92 -10.16 -25.67
CA ILE A 468 14.20 -10.92 -26.68
C ILE A 468 14.93 -10.74 -28.01
N VAL A 469 15.52 -11.82 -28.51
CA VAL A 469 16.29 -11.81 -29.74
C VAL A 469 15.70 -12.76 -30.78
N ARG A 470 15.81 -12.37 -32.04
CA ARG A 470 15.53 -13.27 -33.15
C ARG A 470 16.78 -14.08 -33.44
N TYR A 471 16.60 -15.40 -33.48
CA TYR A 471 17.63 -16.30 -33.98
C TYR A 471 17.33 -16.57 -35.45
N GLU A 472 18.16 -16.06 -36.35
CA GLU A 472 18.20 -16.60 -37.70
C GLU A 472 18.77 -18.01 -37.61
N ALA A 473 17.97 -19.02 -37.97
CA ALA A 473 18.50 -20.36 -38.14
C ALA A 473 19.47 -20.35 -39.31
N GLY A 474 20.74 -20.03 -39.03
CA GLY A 474 21.83 -20.16 -39.96
C GLY A 474 21.93 -21.61 -40.44
N ALA A 475 21.75 -21.77 -41.75
CA ALA A 475 22.11 -22.90 -42.58
C ALA A 475 23.26 -23.76 -41.99
N GLY A 476 22.89 -24.89 -41.39
CA GLY A 476 23.81 -25.92 -40.91
C GLY A 476 23.22 -27.28 -41.18
N GLN A 477 23.20 -27.65 -42.46
CA GLN A 477 23.27 -29.05 -42.90
C GLN A 477 24.73 -29.50 -42.88
#